data_AF-A0A7C4PI08-F1
#
_entry.id   AF-A0A7C4PI08-F1
#
_cell.length_a   1.000
_cell.length_b   1.000
_cell.length_c   1.000
_cell.angle_alpha   90.00
_cell.angle_beta   90.00
_cell.angle_gamma   90.00
#
_symmetry.space_group_name_H-M   'P 1'
#
loop_
_entity.id
_entity.type
_entity.pdbx_description
1 polymer ?
#
loop_
_entity_poly.entity_id
_entity_poly.type
_entity_poly.pdbx_seq_one_letter_code
_entity_poly.pdbx_strand_id
1 'polypeptide(L)'
;MPKAQRRQYSAEYKRQILQEYEACSALGGKGALLRREGLYSSHITTWRRQSERGELEGLAPQKRGPKGDPQAAELARLQRENERLRKRLEQAELIIEVQKKVSQILGIPVEENGLDEPR
;
A
#
# COMPACT_ATOMS: atom_id res chain seq x y z
N MET A 1 -4.67 13.83 41.70
CA MET A 1 -5.92 13.99 40.94
C MET A 1 -6.16 12.74 40.10
N PRO A 2 -7.25 11.98 40.30
CA PRO A 2 -7.58 10.83 39.45
C PRO A 2 -7.86 11.30 38.01
N LYS A 3 -7.26 10.64 37.01
CA LYS A 3 -7.46 10.94 35.58
C LYS A 3 -8.77 10.34 35.09
N ALA A 4 -9.59 11.11 34.37
CA ALA A 4 -10.81 10.61 33.75
C ALA A 4 -10.49 9.52 32.71
N GLN A 5 -11.06 8.33 32.88
CA GLN A 5 -10.86 7.21 31.96
C GLN A 5 -11.91 7.27 30.84
N ARG A 6 -11.46 7.40 29.60
CA ARG A 6 -12.36 7.43 28.43
C ARG A 6 -12.90 6.02 28.16
N ARG A 7 -14.21 5.91 27.97
CA ARG A 7 -14.88 4.67 27.56
C ARG A 7 -14.32 4.22 26.20
N GLN A 8 -13.89 2.96 26.11
CA GLN A 8 -13.46 2.33 24.86
C GLN A 8 -14.57 1.40 24.36
N TYR A 9 -14.80 1.42 23.04
CA TYR A 9 -15.82 0.58 22.39
C TYR A 9 -15.12 -0.46 21.52
N SER A 10 -15.42 -1.74 21.73
CA SER A 10 -14.92 -2.83 20.88
C SER A 10 -15.49 -2.72 19.46
N ALA A 11 -14.80 -3.29 18.48
CA ALA A 11 -15.29 -3.30 17.09
C ALA A 11 -16.63 -4.04 16.96
N GLU A 12 -16.78 -5.16 17.68
CA GLU A 12 -18.02 -5.93 17.76
C GLU A 12 -19.18 -5.10 18.30
N TYR A 13 -18.97 -4.36 19.40
CA TYR A 13 -19.99 -3.49 19.98
C TYR A 13 -20.44 -2.41 18.98
N LYS A 14 -19.47 -1.77 18.30
CA LYS A 14 -19.80 -0.75 17.28
C LYS A 14 -20.64 -1.35 16.14
N ARG A 15 -20.31 -2.54 15.66
CA ARG A 15 -21.07 -3.24 14.61
C ARG A 15 -22.48 -3.56 15.04
N GLN A 16 -22.64 -4.13 16.24
CA GLN A 16 -23.95 -4.47 16.78
C GLN A 16 -24.84 -3.23 16.87
N ILE A 17 -24.31 -2.13 17.42
CA ILE A 17 -25.07 -0.88 17.52
C ILE A 17 -25.43 -0.31 16.15
N LEU A 18 -24.52 -0.36 15.16
CA LEU A 18 -24.84 0.08 13.80
C LEU A 18 -25.96 -0.75 13.18
N GLN A 19 -25.93 -2.08 13.37
CA GLN A 19 -26.99 -2.97 12.88
C GLN A 19 -28.33 -2.69 13.56
N GLU A 20 -28.35 -2.56 14.89
CA GLU A 20 -29.56 -2.20 15.65
C GLU A 20 -30.07 -0.82 15.23
N TYR A 21 -29.18 0.13 14.97
CA TYR A 21 -29.53 1.48 14.54
C TYR A 21 -30.18 1.49 13.16
N GLU A 22 -29.66 0.72 12.20
CA GLU A 22 -30.27 0.59 10.87
C GLU A 22 -31.59 -0.21 10.91
N ALA A 23 -31.69 -1.23 11.75
CA ALA A 23 -32.90 -2.03 11.93
C ALA A 23 -34.05 -1.27 12.61
N CYS A 24 -33.75 -0.18 13.33
CA CYS A 24 -34.76 0.69 13.95
C CYS A 24 -35.58 1.46 12.89
N SER A 25 -36.75 0.94 12.54
CA SER A 25 -37.73 1.60 11.65
C SER A 25 -38.80 2.40 12.41
N ALA A 26 -38.97 2.17 13.71
CA ALA A 26 -39.96 2.86 14.54
C ALA A 26 -39.64 4.35 14.72
N LEU A 27 -40.69 5.19 14.72
CA LEU A 27 -40.57 6.63 15.01
C LEU A 27 -39.91 6.83 16.38
N GLY A 28 -38.73 7.45 16.39
CA GLY A 28 -37.96 7.69 17.62
C GLY A 28 -37.18 6.48 18.16
N GLY A 29 -37.27 5.30 17.54
CA GLY A 29 -36.55 4.08 17.97
C GLY A 29 -35.03 4.27 17.97
N LYS A 30 -34.50 4.94 16.94
CA LYS A 30 -33.09 5.35 16.86
C LYS A 30 -32.67 6.21 18.04
N GLY A 31 -33.50 7.17 18.45
CA GLY A 31 -33.22 8.04 19.60
C GLY A 31 -33.31 7.31 20.94
N ALA A 32 -34.23 6.35 21.07
CA ALA A 32 -34.35 5.52 22.25
C ALA A 32 -33.13 4.60 22.44
N LEU A 33 -32.66 3.97 21.35
CA LEU A 33 -31.44 3.17 21.32
C LEU A 33 -30.23 3.99 21.80
N LEU A 34 -30.03 5.17 21.24
CA LEU A 34 -28.91 6.05 21.61
C LEU A 34 -28.92 6.44 23.09
N ARG A 35 -30.09 6.74 23.65
CA ARG A 35 -30.23 7.07 25.08
C ARG A 35 -29.95 5.86 25.97
N ARG A 36 -30.40 4.66 25.59
CA ARG A 36 -30.13 3.41 26.32
C ARG A 36 -28.64 3.10 26.39
N GLU A 37 -27.93 3.30 25.28
CA GLU A 37 -26.50 2.98 25.17
C GLU A 37 -25.57 4.11 25.66
N GLY A 38 -26.14 5.29 25.95
CA GLY A 38 -25.37 6.50 26.30
C GLY A 38 -24.57 7.05 25.13
N LEU A 39 -25.07 6.89 23.91
CA LEU A 39 -24.40 7.27 22.67
C LEU A 39 -24.99 8.56 22.08
N TYR A 40 -24.13 9.35 21.45
CA TYR A 40 -24.53 10.50 20.66
C TYR A 40 -24.58 10.13 19.17
N SER A 41 -25.36 10.88 18.39
CA SER A 41 -25.46 10.71 16.93
C SER A 41 -24.09 10.78 16.25
N SER A 42 -23.16 11.58 16.79
CA SER A 42 -21.78 11.69 16.32
C SER A 42 -21.02 10.35 16.36
N HIS A 43 -21.30 9.49 17.35
CA HIS A 43 -20.71 8.15 17.41
C HIS A 43 -21.17 7.31 16.22
N ILE A 44 -22.45 7.35 15.89
CA ILE A 44 -23.02 6.58 14.77
C ILE A 44 -22.43 7.05 13.44
N THR A 45 -22.37 8.37 13.20
CA THR A 45 -21.76 8.91 11.99
C THR A 45 -20.29 8.52 11.88
N THR A 46 -19.56 8.56 13.00
CA THR A 46 -18.14 8.18 13.04
C THR A 46 -17.98 6.68 12.75
N TRP A 47 -18.77 5.82 13.39
CA TRP A 47 -18.67 4.38 13.23
C TRP A 47 -19.12 3.92 11.84
N ARG A 48 -20.09 4.59 11.21
CA ARG A 48 -20.45 4.31 9.81
C ARG A 48 -19.26 4.54 8.87
N ARG A 49 -18.55 5.66 9.04
CA ARG A 49 -17.30 5.93 8.29
C ARG A 49 -16.20 4.91 8.59
N GLN A 50 -16.07 4.45 9.84
CA GLN A 50 -15.13 3.39 10.20
C GLN A 50 -15.50 2.06 9.53
N SER A 51 -16.79 1.75 9.43
CA SER A 51 -17.30 0.57 8.72
C SER A 51 -17.00 0.62 7.22
N GLU A 52 -17.28 1.76 6.57
CA GLU A 52 -17.01 1.98 5.13
C GLU A 52 -15.52 1.82 4.78
N ARG A 53 -14.63 2.11 5.74
CA ARG A 53 -13.17 1.95 5.60
C ARG A 53 -12.67 0.55 5.94
N GLY A 54 -13.56 -0.37 6.31
CA GLY A 54 -13.20 -1.73 6.75
C GLY A 54 -12.55 -1.79 8.14
N GLU A 55 -12.53 -0.69 8.90
CA GLU A 55 -11.89 -0.61 10.22
C GLU A 55 -12.66 -1.39 11.29
N LEU A 56 -13.97 -1.64 11.08
CA LEU A 56 -14.81 -2.44 11.98
C LEU A 56 -14.83 -3.94 11.63
N GLU A 57 -14.36 -4.31 10.44
CA GLU A 57 -14.25 -5.71 9.97
C GLU A 57 -12.85 -6.27 10.22
N GLY A 58 -11.83 -5.42 10.29
CA GLY A 58 -10.44 -5.79 10.52
C GLY A 58 -10.10 -6.02 12.00
N LEU A 59 -10.52 -7.16 12.56
CA LEU A 59 -9.88 -7.74 13.75
C LEU A 59 -8.55 -8.41 13.36
N ALA A 60 -7.54 -7.59 13.10
CA ALA A 60 -6.17 -7.96 13.38
C ALA A 60 -5.50 -6.74 14.00
N PRO A 61 -4.66 -6.89 15.04
CA PRO A 61 -3.81 -5.80 15.50
C PRO A 61 -2.95 -5.38 14.32
N GLN A 62 -3.34 -4.31 13.62
CA GLN A 62 -2.51 -3.73 12.59
C GLN A 62 -1.23 -3.30 13.29
N LYS A 63 -0.09 -3.87 12.89
CA LYS A 63 1.22 -3.50 13.41
C LYS A 63 1.30 -1.98 13.40
N ARG A 64 1.41 -1.37 14.57
CA ARG A 64 1.73 0.06 14.69
C ARG A 64 3.05 0.29 13.95
N GLY A 65 3.00 1.11 12.92
CA GLY A 65 4.13 1.51 12.09
C GLY A 65 3.64 2.18 10.81
N PRO A 66 4.47 2.99 10.15
CA PRO A 66 4.14 3.55 8.84
C PRO A 66 3.74 2.42 7.90
N LYS A 67 2.62 2.58 7.20
CA LYS A 67 2.22 1.66 6.13
C LYS A 67 3.36 1.66 5.12
N GLY A 68 4.05 0.52 4.96
CA GLY A 68 5.19 0.43 4.04
C GLY A 68 4.75 0.92 2.67
N ASP A 69 5.40 1.94 2.16
CA ASP A 69 5.03 2.57 0.90
C ASP A 69 5.24 1.54 -0.23
N PRO A 70 4.17 1.03 -0.87
CA PRO A 70 4.32 0.07 -1.96
C PRO A 70 5.15 0.65 -3.11
N GLN A 71 5.18 1.99 -3.26
CA GLN A 71 6.02 2.66 -4.25
C GLN A 71 7.51 2.58 -3.90
N ALA A 72 7.87 2.63 -2.61
CA ALA A 72 9.25 2.49 -2.17
C ALA A 72 9.80 1.07 -2.42
N ALA A 73 8.97 0.04 -2.26
CA ALA A 73 9.36 -1.34 -2.55
C ALA A 73 9.62 -1.55 -4.06
N GLU A 74 8.73 -1.02 -4.90
CA GLU A 74 8.90 -1.10 -6.36
C GLU A 74 10.10 -0.28 -6.83
N LEU A 75 10.32 0.91 -6.26
CA LEU A 75 11.48 1.74 -6.57
C LEU A 75 12.80 1.04 -6.23
N ALA A 76 12.88 0.38 -5.07
CA ALA A 76 14.06 -0.40 -4.70
C ALA A 76 14.29 -1.60 -5.63
N ARG A 77 13.22 -2.26 -6.09
CA ARG A 77 13.31 -3.34 -7.08
C ARG A 77 13.83 -2.82 -8.42
N LEU A 78 13.24 -1.74 -8.92
CA LEU A 78 13.63 -1.11 -10.19
C LEU A 78 15.09 -0.63 -10.16
N GLN A 79 15.55 -0.06 -9.04
CA GLN A 79 16.95 0.34 -8.87
C GLN A 79 17.91 -0.84 -9.01
N ARG A 80 17.64 -1.96 -8.32
CA ARG A 80 18.47 -3.17 -8.42
C ARG A 80 18.50 -3.74 -9.83
N GLU A 81 17.35 -3.73 -10.50
CA GLU A 81 17.26 -4.21 -11.89
C GLU A 81 18.04 -3.30 -12.83
N ASN A 82 17.94 -1.98 -12.66
CA ASN A 82 18.70 -1.02 -13.44
C ASN A 82 20.22 -1.19 -13.25
N GLU A 83 20.69 -1.35 -12.01
CA GLU A 83 22.09 -1.64 -11.72
C GLU A 83 22.56 -2.95 -12.37
N ARG A 84 21.74 -4.01 -12.33
CA ARG A 84 22.07 -5.29 -12.96
C ARG A 84 22.18 -5.15 -14.47
N LEU A 85 21.24 -4.43 -15.09
CA LEU A 85 21.22 -4.19 -16.53
C LEU A 85 22.43 -3.36 -16.97
N ARG A 86 22.79 -2.30 -16.22
CA ARG A 86 23.97 -1.49 -16.48
C ARG A 86 25.26 -2.32 -16.47
N LYS A 87 25.46 -3.16 -15.45
CA LYS A 87 26.63 -4.06 -15.39
C LYS A 87 26.70 -5.02 -16.58
N ARG A 88 25.55 -5.54 -17.03
CA ARG A 88 25.50 -6.43 -18.19
C ARG A 88 25.81 -5.70 -19.49
N LEU A 89 25.36 -4.44 -19.60
CA LEU A 89 25.64 -3.57 -20.73
C LEU A 89 27.12 -3.23 -20.80
N GLU A 90 27.73 -2.81 -19.68
CA GLU A 90 29.18 -2.56 -19.58
C GLU A 90 30.00 -3.80 -19.98
N GLN A 91 29.58 -5.00 -19.54
CA GLN A 91 30.25 -6.24 -19.93
C GLN A 91 30.14 -6.52 -21.44
N ALA A 92 28.96 -6.27 -22.04
CA ALA A 92 28.75 -6.45 -23.47
C ALA A 92 29.57 -5.44 -24.29
N GLU A 93 29.61 -4.17 -23.86
CA GLU A 93 30.43 -3.13 -24.48
C GLU A 93 31.92 -3.50 -24.44
N LEU A 94 32.42 -4.00 -23.32
CA LEU A 94 33.80 -4.46 -23.20
C LEU A 94 34.10 -5.64 -24.15
N ILE A 95 33.17 -6.59 -24.28
CA ILE A 95 33.32 -7.70 -25.24
C ILE A 95 33.41 -7.17 -26.67
N ILE A 96 32.51 -6.24 -27.04
CA ILE A 96 32.51 -5.61 -28.36
C ILE A 96 33.85 -4.89 -28.61
N GLU A 97 34.34 -4.13 -27.62
CA GLU A 97 35.62 -3.42 -27.73
C GLU A 97 36.79 -4.38 -27.97
N VAL A 98 36.87 -5.47 -27.20
CA VAL A 98 37.89 -6.51 -27.37
C VAL A 98 37.77 -7.16 -28.74
N GLN A 99 36.55 -7.50 -29.19
CA GLN A 99 36.31 -8.07 -30.52
C GLN A 99 36.80 -7.13 -31.64
N LYS A 100 36.48 -5.83 -31.56
CA LYS A 100 36.95 -4.82 -32.51
C LYS A 100 38.48 -4.74 -32.53
N LYS A 101 39.15 -4.70 -31.37
CA LYS A 101 40.62 -4.66 -31.29
C LYS A 101 41.28 -5.92 -31.87
N VAL A 102 40.74 -7.11 -31.59
CA VAL A 102 41.28 -8.37 -32.12
C VAL A 102 41.13 -8.43 -33.64
N SER A 103 39.97 -8.04 -34.18
CA SER A 103 39.77 -8.00 -35.62
C SER A 103 40.71 -6.99 -36.30
N GLN A 104 40.95 -5.82 -35.71
CA GLN A 104 41.91 -4.83 -36.21
C GLN A 104 43.33 -5.42 -36.29
N ILE A 105 43.78 -6.16 -35.26
CA ILE A 105 45.09 -6.81 -35.24
C ILE A 105 45.19 -7.91 -36.31
N LEU A 106 44.11 -8.66 -36.53
CA LEU A 106 44.08 -9.81 -37.43
C LEU A 106 43.64 -9.47 -38.88
N GLY A 107 43.29 -8.21 -39.16
CA GLY A 107 42.82 -7.77 -40.49
C GLY A 107 41.47 -8.37 -40.91
N ILE A 108 40.67 -8.85 -39.95
CA ILE A 108 39.35 -9.44 -40.21
C ILE A 108 38.33 -8.29 -40.27
N PRO A 109 37.49 -8.15 -41.30
CA PRO A 109 36.47 -7.09 -41.32
C PRO A 109 35.40 -7.33 -40.24
N VAL A 110 35.11 -6.31 -39.41
CA VAL A 110 33.93 -6.33 -38.52
C VAL A 110 32.74 -5.75 -39.27
N GLU A 111 31.70 -6.54 -39.47
CA GLU A 111 30.39 -6.05 -39.93
C GLU A 111 29.72 -5.28 -38.78
N GLU A 112 29.68 -3.95 -38.87
CA GLU A 112 28.92 -3.10 -37.95
C GLU A 112 27.42 -3.21 -38.26
N ASN A 113 26.77 -4.24 -37.74
CA ASN A 113 25.31 -4.28 -37.72
C ASN A 113 24.80 -3.34 -36.63
N GLY A 114 24.53 -2.10 -37.04
CA GLY A 114 23.95 -1.06 -36.21
C GLY A 114 22.57 -1.45 -35.70
N LEU A 115 22.47 -1.74 -34.41
CA LEU A 115 21.22 -1.67 -33.66
C LEU A 115 21.17 -0.32 -32.96
N ASP A 116 20.89 0.72 -33.75
CA ASP A 116 20.55 2.04 -33.23
C ASP A 116 19.08 2.33 -33.62
N GLU A 117 18.16 1.95 -32.73
CA GLU A 117 16.89 2.67 -32.59
C GLU A 117 16.56 2.79 -31.10
N PRO A 118 16.64 3.99 -30.51
CA PRO A 118 15.83 4.34 -29.36
C PRO A 118 14.43 4.76 -29.85
N ARG A 119 13.38 4.11 -29.35
CA ARG A 119 12.01 4.65 -29.34
C ARG A 119 11.59 4.94 -27.90
#